data_AF-A0A3S2UGB2-F1
#
_entry.id   AF-A0A3S2UGB2-F1
#
_cell.length_a   1.000
_cell.length_b   1.000
_cell.length_c   1.000
_cell.angle_alpha   90.00
_cell.angle_beta   90.00
_cell.angle_gamma   90.00
#
_symmetry.space_group_name_H-M   'P 1'
#
loop_
_entity.id
_entity.type
_entity.pdbx_description
1 polymer ?
#
loop_
_entity_poly.entity_id
_entity_poly.type
_entity_poly.pdbx_seq_one_letter_code
_entity_poly.pdbx_strand_id
1 'polypeptide(L)'
;MVFDTLALVRVIRELLAAPIRYDMTGLNGKVRPLTNDVGQISALDCSGFVQYVVYQATTANERIPMGSRRQRSHVQDTTAHIDYPTFAPCHDDTVRIGFRDAVWVDDLDGNGQQQIDRATGRVKRKRDPVGHVWLVINGRTYESTPRGGRSQGPKSLLWSARTADANHFFQLGTCTGFGAAMAAARLWTALSEMVP
;
A
#
# COMPACT_ATOMS: atom_id res chain seq x y z
N MET A 1 15.44 0.59 -6.64
CA MET A 1 15.04 -0.84 -6.54
C MET A 1 14.92 -1.43 -7.93
N VAL A 2 15.30 -2.70 -8.11
CA VAL A 2 15.14 -3.42 -9.38
C VAL A 2 13.96 -4.39 -9.26
N PHE A 3 12.89 -4.13 -10.00
CA PHE A 3 11.69 -4.97 -9.99
C PHE A 3 11.76 -6.03 -11.08
N ASP A 4 11.43 -7.27 -10.71
CA ASP A 4 11.02 -8.29 -11.67
C ASP A 4 9.55 -8.02 -12.04
N THR A 5 9.33 -7.56 -13.27
CA THR A 5 7.98 -7.20 -13.75
C THR A 5 6.98 -8.36 -13.63
N LEU A 6 7.40 -9.60 -13.92
CA LEU A 6 6.50 -10.75 -13.88
C LEU A 6 6.16 -11.13 -12.44
N ALA A 7 7.15 -11.10 -11.55
CA ALA A 7 6.93 -11.31 -10.12
C ALA A 7 6.01 -10.23 -9.53
N LEU A 8 6.20 -8.96 -9.92
CA LEU A 8 5.36 -7.84 -9.50
C LEU A 8 3.90 -8.02 -9.93
N VAL A 9 3.67 -8.38 -11.20
CA VAL A 9 2.34 -8.65 -11.73
C VAL A 9 1.69 -9.82 -11.00
N ARG A 10 2.42 -10.92 -10.82
CA ARG A 10 1.94 -12.11 -10.10
C ARG A 10 1.50 -11.75 -8.69
N VAL A 11 2.39 -11.17 -7.88
CA VAL A 11 2.11 -10.90 -6.47
C VAL A 11 0.96 -9.90 -6.29
N ILE A 12 0.88 -8.85 -7.11
CA ILE A 12 -0.22 -7.89 -7.05
C ILE A 12 -1.54 -8.59 -7.39
N ARG A 13 -1.59 -9.41 -8.43
CA ARG A 13 -2.83 -10.12 -8.81
C ARG A 13 -3.30 -11.08 -7.74
N GLU A 14 -2.39 -11.88 -7.21
CA GLU A 14 -2.71 -12.86 -6.16
C GLU A 14 -3.24 -12.14 -4.91
N LEU A 15 -2.59 -11.06 -4.47
CA LEU A 15 -3.06 -10.29 -3.31
C LEU A 15 -4.44 -9.68 -3.53
N LEU A 16 -4.72 -9.17 -4.74
CA LEU A 16 -6.02 -8.57 -5.08
C LEU A 16 -7.14 -9.61 -5.19
N ALA A 17 -6.82 -10.85 -5.53
CA ALA A 17 -7.79 -11.95 -5.66
C ALA A 17 -8.02 -12.69 -4.33
N ALA A 18 -7.05 -12.66 -3.42
CA ALA A 18 -7.11 -13.40 -2.17
C ALA A 18 -8.11 -12.78 -1.17
N PRO A 19 -8.81 -13.60 -0.36
CA PRO A 19 -9.77 -13.15 0.65
C PRO A 19 -9.05 -12.62 1.91
N ILE A 20 -8.16 -11.65 1.73
CA ILE A 20 -7.34 -11.05 2.78
C ILE A 20 -8.10 -9.88 3.41
N ARG A 21 -8.24 -9.89 4.74
CA ARG A 21 -8.85 -8.76 5.47
C ARG A 21 -7.83 -7.66 5.78
N TYR A 22 -8.31 -6.41 5.86
CA TYR A 22 -7.51 -5.35 6.43
C TYR A 22 -7.44 -5.49 7.96
N ASP A 23 -6.23 -5.53 8.53
CA ASP A 23 -6.05 -5.61 9.99
C ASP A 23 -4.79 -4.86 10.42
N MET A 24 -4.91 -3.93 11.36
CA MET A 24 -3.78 -3.17 11.93
C MET A 24 -3.40 -3.62 13.35
N THR A 25 -4.03 -4.67 13.85
CA THR A 25 -3.90 -5.10 15.25
C THR A 25 -2.62 -5.91 15.45
N GLY A 26 -1.66 -5.33 16.16
CA GLY A 26 -0.41 -6.00 16.52
C GLY A 26 0.38 -6.49 15.31
N LEU A 27 0.71 -7.79 15.29
CA LEU A 27 1.43 -8.44 14.20
C LEU A 27 0.50 -9.07 13.14
N ASN A 28 -0.83 -9.06 13.32
CA ASN A 28 -1.75 -9.76 12.43
C ASN A 28 -1.77 -9.19 11.01
N GLY A 29 -1.59 -7.88 10.86
CA GLY A 29 -1.49 -7.20 9.57
C GLY A 29 -0.14 -7.36 8.87
N LYS A 30 0.77 -8.14 9.45
CA LYS A 30 2.19 -8.19 9.07
C LYS A 30 2.50 -9.58 8.54
N VAL A 31 2.98 -9.66 7.31
CA VAL A 31 3.29 -10.95 6.68
C VAL A 31 4.63 -11.48 7.21
N ARG A 32 4.62 -12.64 7.86
CA ARG A 32 5.82 -13.30 8.40
C ARG A 32 5.72 -14.83 8.28
N PRO A 33 6.78 -15.49 7.76
CA PRO A 33 7.90 -14.89 7.02
C PRO A 33 7.42 -14.25 5.71
N LEU A 34 8.19 -13.29 5.17
CA LEU A 34 7.86 -12.64 3.88
C LEU A 34 7.92 -13.61 2.70
N THR A 35 8.50 -14.80 2.89
CA THR A 35 8.55 -15.90 1.94
C THR A 35 7.26 -16.70 1.86
N ASN A 36 6.27 -16.44 2.73
CA ASN A 36 4.97 -17.11 2.64
C ASN A 36 4.30 -16.80 1.30
N ASP A 37 3.57 -17.78 0.78
CA ASP A 37 2.70 -17.59 -0.38
C ASP A 37 1.47 -16.77 0.00
N VAL A 38 0.87 -16.11 -0.99
CA VAL A 38 -0.32 -15.27 -0.78
C VAL A 38 -1.47 -16.06 -0.15
N GLY A 39 -1.65 -17.33 -0.51
CA GLY A 39 -2.69 -18.19 0.06
C GLY A 39 -2.58 -18.44 1.57
N GLN A 40 -1.42 -18.16 2.17
CA GLN A 40 -1.18 -18.30 3.60
C GLN A 40 -1.44 -17.00 4.38
N ILE A 41 -1.80 -15.93 3.67
CA ILE A 41 -2.06 -14.62 4.26
C ILE A 41 -3.56 -14.50 4.53
N SER A 42 -3.95 -14.31 5.79
CA SER A 42 -5.34 -14.07 6.17
C SER A 42 -5.65 -12.60 6.42
N ALA A 43 -4.65 -11.79 6.78
CA ALA A 43 -4.82 -10.39 7.15
C ALA A 43 -3.59 -9.54 6.81
N LEU A 44 -3.81 -8.27 6.48
CA LEU A 44 -2.75 -7.43 5.94
C LEU A 44 -3.05 -5.92 6.09
N ASP A 45 -2.13 -5.15 6.69
CA ASP A 45 -2.23 -3.68 6.72
C ASP A 45 -1.47 -3.01 5.57
N CYS A 46 -1.64 -1.68 5.42
CA CYS A 46 -1.04 -0.93 4.33
C CYS A 46 0.48 -1.09 4.24
N SER A 47 1.18 -1.07 5.38
CA SER A 47 2.64 -1.22 5.41
C SER A 47 3.09 -2.66 5.23
N GLY A 48 2.33 -3.63 5.71
CA GLY A 48 2.53 -5.05 5.44
C GLY A 48 2.40 -5.34 3.95
N PHE A 49 1.48 -4.66 3.26
CA PHE A 49 1.21 -4.83 1.82
C PHE A 49 2.42 -4.43 1.02
N VAL A 50 2.88 -3.20 1.25
CA VAL A 50 4.02 -2.66 0.55
C VAL A 50 5.29 -3.46 0.86
N GLN A 51 5.50 -3.86 2.13
CA GLN A 51 6.64 -4.68 2.50
C GLN A 51 6.65 -6.03 1.76
N TYR A 52 5.51 -6.70 1.71
CA TYR A 52 5.39 -7.99 1.05
C TYR A 52 5.57 -7.88 -0.47
N VAL A 53 4.93 -6.89 -1.11
CA VAL A 53 5.10 -6.65 -2.56
C VAL A 53 6.55 -6.34 -2.89
N VAL A 54 7.20 -5.43 -2.18
CA VAL A 54 8.62 -5.08 -2.45
C VAL A 54 9.52 -6.30 -2.28
N TYR A 55 9.32 -7.10 -1.23
CA TYR A 55 10.12 -8.30 -1.01
C TYR A 55 9.92 -9.37 -2.10
N GLN A 56 8.68 -9.62 -2.51
CA GLN A 56 8.34 -10.66 -3.49
C GLN A 56 8.63 -10.25 -4.94
N ALA A 57 8.62 -8.95 -5.23
CA ALA A 57 8.69 -8.43 -6.60
C ALA A 57 10.05 -7.85 -7.00
N THR A 58 10.99 -7.70 -6.07
CA THR A 58 12.35 -7.23 -6.38
C THR A 58 13.30 -8.38 -6.59
N THR A 59 14.24 -8.24 -7.53
CA THR A 59 15.19 -9.29 -7.90
C THR A 59 16.12 -9.71 -6.76
N ALA A 60 16.36 -8.80 -5.80
CA ALA A 60 17.19 -9.03 -4.62
C ALA A 60 16.38 -9.28 -3.34
N ASN A 61 15.06 -9.46 -3.44
CA ASN A 61 14.15 -9.58 -2.31
C ASN A 61 14.36 -8.47 -1.25
N GLU A 62 14.34 -7.21 -1.70
CA GLU A 62 14.63 -6.05 -0.89
C GLU A 62 13.72 -5.98 0.35
N ARG A 63 14.33 -5.64 1.49
CA ARG A 63 13.65 -5.58 2.79
C ARG A 63 13.48 -4.14 3.24
N ILE A 64 12.27 -3.61 3.08
CA ILE A 64 11.90 -2.34 3.70
C ILE A 64 11.38 -2.57 5.13
N PRO A 65 11.52 -1.60 6.06
CA PRO A 65 11.03 -1.75 7.43
C PRO A 65 9.49 -1.85 7.50
N MET A 66 8.97 -2.21 8.67
CA MET A 66 7.52 -2.22 8.93
C MET A 66 7.03 -0.84 9.38
N GLY A 67 5.80 -0.49 8.99
CA GLY A 67 5.12 0.74 9.39
C GLY A 67 5.40 1.89 8.43
N SER A 68 4.33 2.58 8.02
CA SER A 68 4.37 3.66 7.00
C SER A 68 5.42 4.73 7.31
N ARG A 69 5.52 5.20 8.56
CA ARG A 69 6.55 6.20 8.95
C ARG A 69 7.99 5.68 8.75
N ARG A 70 8.27 4.43 9.13
CA ARG A 70 9.62 3.85 8.98
C ARG A 70 9.94 3.57 7.51
N GLN A 71 8.96 3.11 6.75
CA GLN A 71 9.08 2.92 5.29
C GLN A 71 9.36 4.24 4.59
N ARG A 72 8.65 5.31 4.95
CA ARG A 72 8.90 6.66 4.43
C ARG A 72 10.33 7.09 4.69
N SER A 73 10.80 7.03 5.94
CA SER A 73 12.19 7.41 6.27
C SER A 73 13.20 6.61 5.47
N HIS A 74 13.03 5.28 5.39
CA HIS A 74 13.93 4.41 4.62
C HIS A 74 13.98 4.76 3.11
N VAL A 75 12.82 5.07 2.52
CA VAL A 75 12.71 5.42 1.10
C VAL A 75 13.22 6.84 0.84
N GLN A 76 12.94 7.78 1.75
CA GLN A 76 13.39 9.16 1.65
C GLN A 76 14.93 9.26 1.62
N ASP A 77 15.63 8.39 2.35
CA ASP A 77 17.08 8.38 2.39
C ASP A 77 17.72 7.82 1.10
N THR A 78 16.94 7.12 0.26
CA THR A 78 17.47 6.30 -0.85
C THR A 78 16.85 6.61 -2.21
N THR A 79 15.82 7.45 -2.28
CA THR A 79 15.06 7.70 -3.51
C THR A 79 14.63 9.15 -3.66
N ALA A 80 14.44 9.58 -4.90
CA ALA A 80 14.02 10.94 -5.21
C ALA A 80 12.56 11.17 -4.79
N HIS A 81 12.33 12.27 -4.07
CA HIS A 81 11.00 12.80 -3.83
C HIS A 81 10.47 13.44 -5.12
N ILE A 82 9.22 13.16 -5.48
CA ILE A 82 8.58 13.58 -6.73
C ILE A 82 7.18 14.12 -6.46
N ASP A 83 6.65 14.91 -7.39
CA ASP A 83 5.32 15.51 -7.26
C ASP A 83 4.18 14.51 -7.52
N TYR A 84 3.20 14.43 -6.63
CA TYR A 84 2.12 13.45 -6.74
C TYR A 84 1.18 13.74 -7.94
N PRO A 85 0.58 14.94 -8.08
CA PRO A 85 -0.30 15.26 -9.22
C PRO A 85 0.37 15.07 -10.59
N THR A 86 1.67 15.34 -10.69
CA THR A 86 2.41 15.19 -11.95
C THR A 86 2.66 13.73 -12.31
N PHE A 87 3.11 12.91 -11.34
CA PHE A 87 3.66 11.58 -11.64
C PHE A 87 2.72 10.40 -11.32
N ALA A 88 1.73 10.58 -10.43
CA ALA A 88 0.75 9.55 -10.15
C ALA A 88 -0.14 9.13 -11.35
N PRO A 89 -0.54 10.03 -12.28
CA PRO A 89 -1.32 9.64 -13.46
C PRO A 89 -0.50 8.98 -14.58
N CYS A 90 0.84 8.99 -14.51
CA CYS A 90 1.68 8.47 -15.58
C CYS A 90 1.47 6.99 -15.85
N HIS A 91 1.54 6.62 -17.14
CA HIS A 91 1.49 5.25 -17.67
C HIS A 91 2.84 4.87 -18.26
N ASP A 92 3.86 4.84 -17.40
CA ASP A 92 5.27 4.74 -17.77
C ASP A 92 6.00 3.57 -17.10
N ASP A 93 5.25 2.56 -16.66
CA ASP A 93 5.78 1.32 -16.07
C ASP A 93 6.81 1.60 -14.97
N THR A 94 6.51 2.57 -14.11
CA THR A 94 7.36 2.95 -12.98
C THR A 94 6.62 2.71 -11.67
N VAL A 95 7.30 2.03 -10.74
CA VAL A 95 6.81 1.80 -9.38
C VAL A 95 7.12 3.03 -8.53
N ARG A 96 6.06 3.62 -8.01
CA ARG A 96 6.12 4.75 -7.09
C ARG A 96 5.46 4.38 -5.77
N ILE A 97 5.77 5.13 -4.73
CA ILE A 97 5.23 4.92 -3.39
C ILE A 97 4.77 6.24 -2.79
N GLY A 98 3.54 6.24 -2.28
CA GLY A 98 2.94 7.40 -1.61
C GLY A 98 2.74 7.14 -0.13
N PHE A 99 2.87 8.21 0.65
CA PHE A 99 2.67 8.19 2.10
C PHE A 99 1.73 9.31 2.52
N ARG A 100 0.89 8.99 3.50
CA ARG A 100 0.15 9.96 4.30
C ARG A 100 0.72 9.99 5.70
N ASP A 101 0.96 11.19 6.22
CA ASP A 101 1.40 11.36 7.60
C ASP A 101 0.28 11.02 8.58
N ALA A 102 0.67 10.56 9.78
CA ALA A 102 -0.29 10.42 10.86
C ALA A 102 -0.46 11.78 11.52
N VAL A 103 -1.66 12.35 11.48
CA VAL A 103 -1.96 13.59 12.18
C VAL A 103 -2.50 13.24 13.57
N TRP A 104 -1.98 13.90 14.60
CA TRP A 104 -2.56 13.84 15.94
C TRP A 104 -3.53 15.01 16.06
N VAL A 105 -4.70 14.79 16.66
CA VAL A 105 -5.75 15.82 16.81
C VAL A 105 -5.30 17.03 17.66
N ASP A 106 -4.13 16.96 18.30
CA ASP A 106 -3.51 18.11 18.96
C ASP A 106 -3.10 19.21 17.94
N ASP A 107 -2.93 18.87 16.64
CA ASP A 107 -2.48 19.78 15.58
C ASP A 107 -3.62 20.40 14.74
N LEU A 108 -4.87 19.99 14.94
CA LEU A 108 -6.04 20.46 14.18
C LEU A 108 -6.93 21.31 15.08
N ASP A 109 -6.61 22.60 15.11
CA ASP A 109 -7.36 23.72 15.71
C ASP A 109 -7.58 23.63 17.23
N GLY A 110 -7.30 24.73 17.93
CA GLY A 110 -7.39 24.89 19.41
C GLY A 110 -8.77 24.68 20.06
N ASN A 111 -9.68 23.97 19.40
CA ASN A 111 -10.98 23.50 19.88
C ASN A 111 -11.06 21.96 20.01
N GLY A 112 -9.94 21.24 19.93
CA GLY A 112 -9.87 19.78 20.02
C GLY A 112 -10.67 19.23 21.19
N GLN A 113 -11.80 18.57 20.89
CA GLN A 113 -12.57 17.84 21.89
C GLN A 113 -11.70 16.69 22.44
N GLN A 114 -11.05 16.97 23.56
CA GLN A 114 -10.31 15.99 24.33
C GLN A 114 -11.29 14.90 24.78
N GLN A 115 -11.11 13.69 24.27
CA GLN A 115 -11.91 12.56 24.73
C GLN A 115 -11.29 12.08 26.05
N ILE A 116 -11.83 12.53 27.19
CA ILE A 116 -11.34 12.09 28.50
C ILE A 116 -11.85 10.68 28.76
N ASP A 117 -10.93 9.76 29.05
CA ASP A 117 -11.27 8.43 29.55
C ASP A 117 -11.95 8.57 30.92
N ARG A 118 -13.24 8.24 31.00
CA ARG A 118 -14.06 8.44 32.22
C ARG A 118 -13.61 7.59 33.41
N ALA A 119 -12.85 6.52 33.20
CA ALA A 119 -12.37 5.65 34.27
C ALA A 119 -11.01 6.10 34.81
N THR A 120 -10.17 6.71 33.99
CA THR A 120 -8.78 7.05 34.34
C THR A 120 -8.49 8.56 34.37
N GLY A 121 -9.42 9.39 33.91
CA GLY A 121 -9.26 10.84 33.80
C GLY A 121 -8.23 11.29 32.76
N ARG A 122 -7.68 10.36 31.96
CA ARG A 122 -6.64 10.66 30.97
C ARG A 122 -7.24 11.19 29.67
N VAL A 123 -6.63 12.24 29.13
CA VAL A 123 -6.93 12.74 27.79
C VAL A 123 -6.55 11.67 26.77
N LYS A 124 -7.54 11.10 26.10
CA LYS A 124 -7.37 10.17 25.00
C LYS A 124 -7.15 11.02 23.75
N ARG A 125 -5.89 11.11 23.29
CA ARG A 125 -5.57 11.71 21.99
C ARG A 125 -6.40 11.01 20.92
N LYS A 126 -7.35 11.72 20.32
CA LYS A 126 -8.04 11.23 19.14
C LYS A 126 -6.99 11.19 18.03
N ARG A 127 -6.75 10.02 17.45
CA ARG A 127 -5.76 9.83 16.39
C ARG A 127 -6.52 9.87 15.08
N ASP A 128 -6.37 10.95 14.32
CA ASP A 128 -7.02 11.07 13.02
C ASP A 128 -6.16 11.94 12.08
N PRO A 129 -5.72 11.43 10.90
CA PRO A 129 -5.74 10.03 10.43
C PRO A 129 -4.50 9.24 10.89
N VAL A 130 -4.60 7.92 10.99
CA VAL A 130 -3.40 7.06 11.07
C VAL A 130 -2.65 7.12 9.74
N GLY A 131 -1.32 7.25 9.81
CA GLY A 131 -0.45 7.34 8.65
C GLY A 131 -0.59 6.12 7.74
N HIS A 132 -0.49 6.33 6.44
CA HIS A 132 -0.86 5.34 5.41
C HIS A 132 0.22 5.25 4.33
N VAL A 133 0.25 4.14 3.59
CA VAL A 133 1.22 3.91 2.51
C VAL A 133 0.60 3.07 1.40
N TRP A 134 0.94 3.38 0.15
CA TRP A 134 0.45 2.69 -1.05
C TRP A 134 1.50 2.74 -2.16
N LEU A 135 1.42 1.80 -3.09
CA LEU A 135 2.17 1.85 -4.35
C LEU A 135 1.32 2.56 -5.42
N VAL A 136 1.98 3.17 -6.40
CA VAL A 136 1.35 3.70 -7.62
C VAL A 136 2.09 3.17 -8.84
N ILE A 137 1.36 2.58 -9.77
CA ILE A 137 1.87 2.09 -11.06
C ILE A 137 0.79 2.37 -12.11
N ASN A 138 1.14 2.98 -13.23
CA ASN A 138 0.26 3.22 -14.39
C ASN A 138 -1.11 3.82 -14.03
N GLY A 139 -1.12 4.94 -13.29
CA GLY A 139 -2.35 5.64 -12.91
C GLY A 139 -3.20 4.93 -11.84
N ARG A 140 -2.71 3.86 -11.21
CA ARG A 140 -3.46 3.11 -10.20
C ARG A 140 -2.71 3.00 -8.89
N THR A 141 -3.45 3.09 -7.79
CA THR A 141 -2.90 2.71 -6.48
C THR A 141 -2.97 1.21 -6.30
N TYR A 142 -2.06 0.68 -5.49
CA TYR A 142 -2.09 -0.68 -4.96
C TYR A 142 -1.79 -0.63 -3.47
N GLU A 143 -2.72 -1.11 -2.66
CA GLU A 143 -2.68 -0.93 -1.22
C GLU A 143 -3.59 -1.91 -0.50
N SER A 144 -3.34 -2.19 0.78
CA SER A 144 -4.35 -2.77 1.66
C SER A 144 -5.05 -1.66 2.44
N THR A 145 -6.38 -1.57 2.37
CA THR A 145 -7.15 -0.47 2.98
C THR A 145 -8.59 -0.86 3.33
N PRO A 146 -9.18 -0.33 4.42
CA PRO A 146 -10.59 -0.58 4.73
C PRO A 146 -11.55 0.24 3.86
N ARG A 147 -11.04 1.14 2.99
CA ARG A 147 -11.86 1.99 2.11
C ARG A 147 -12.65 1.11 1.14
N GLY A 148 -13.98 1.27 1.09
CA GLY A 148 -14.85 0.46 0.23
C GLY A 148 -15.43 -0.80 0.91
N GLY A 149 -15.50 -0.85 2.25
CA GLY A 149 -16.20 -1.89 3.01
C GLY A 149 -15.30 -2.64 4.01
N ARG A 150 -15.91 -3.17 5.09
CA ARG A 150 -15.20 -3.77 6.23
C ARG A 150 -14.51 -5.11 5.94
N SER A 151 -14.78 -5.77 4.82
CA SER A 151 -14.42 -7.18 4.59
C SER A 151 -13.31 -7.44 3.56
N GLN A 152 -12.68 -6.43 2.95
CA GLN A 152 -11.66 -6.67 1.91
C GLN A 152 -10.46 -5.72 2.05
N GLY A 153 -9.26 -6.29 2.16
CA GLY A 153 -7.97 -5.62 2.37
C GLY A 153 -7.34 -5.11 1.07
N PRO A 154 -6.44 -5.85 0.40
CA PRO A 154 -5.77 -5.43 -0.83
C PRO A 154 -6.74 -4.92 -1.91
N LYS A 155 -6.43 -3.76 -2.49
CA LYS A 155 -7.24 -3.06 -3.49
C LYS A 155 -6.38 -2.35 -4.52
N SER A 156 -7.00 -2.11 -5.67
CA SER A 156 -6.48 -1.19 -6.67
C SER A 156 -7.49 -0.10 -6.98
N LEU A 157 -7.15 1.14 -6.63
CA LEU A 157 -7.99 2.31 -6.86
C LEU A 157 -7.39 3.19 -7.97
N LEU A 158 -8.16 4.15 -8.47
CA LEU A 158 -7.59 5.22 -9.29
C LEU A 158 -6.66 6.08 -8.43
N TRP A 159 -5.56 6.55 -9.01
CA TRP A 159 -4.62 7.45 -8.32
C TRP A 159 -5.33 8.64 -7.65
N SER A 160 -6.35 9.19 -8.31
CA SER A 160 -7.09 10.37 -7.83
C SER A 160 -7.74 10.16 -6.46
N ALA A 161 -7.98 8.92 -6.04
CA ALA A 161 -8.51 8.59 -4.71
C ALA A 161 -7.58 8.98 -3.55
N ARG A 162 -6.28 9.24 -3.83
CA ARG A 162 -5.25 9.59 -2.85
C ARG A 162 -4.69 11.01 -3.01
N THR A 163 -5.22 11.82 -3.91
CA THR A 163 -4.73 13.20 -4.16
C THR A 163 -4.63 14.04 -2.88
N ALA A 164 -5.65 13.98 -2.01
CA ALA A 164 -5.67 14.73 -0.75
C ALA A 164 -4.86 14.06 0.39
N ASP A 165 -4.40 12.81 0.20
CA ASP A 165 -3.69 12.03 1.21
C ASP A 165 -2.16 12.01 0.98
N ALA A 166 -1.68 12.43 -0.19
CA ALA A 166 -0.29 12.25 -0.63
C ALA A 166 0.66 13.31 -0.06
N ASN A 167 1.06 13.16 1.21
CA ASN A 167 2.03 14.06 1.83
C ASN A 167 3.46 13.86 1.32
N HIS A 168 3.82 12.62 0.98
CA HIS A 168 5.14 12.28 0.43
C HIS A 168 5.00 11.30 -0.72
N PHE A 169 5.78 11.49 -1.78
CA PHE A 169 5.74 10.62 -2.95
C PHE A 169 7.14 10.41 -3.53
N PHE A 170 7.47 9.16 -3.84
CA PHE A 170 8.82 8.77 -4.25
C PHE A 170 8.79 7.78 -5.41
N GLN A 171 9.85 7.79 -6.22
CA GLN A 171 10.07 6.81 -7.28
C GLN A 171 10.97 5.67 -6.79
N LEU A 172 10.46 4.43 -6.79
CA LEU A 172 11.21 3.25 -6.32
C LEU A 172 12.05 2.60 -7.42
N GLY A 173 11.52 2.53 -8.64
CA GLY A 173 12.20 1.88 -9.77
C GLY A 173 11.27 1.58 -10.94
N THR A 174 11.85 1.14 -12.05
CA THR A 174 11.11 0.76 -13.26
C THR A 174 10.63 -0.69 -13.18
N CYS A 175 9.51 -0.98 -13.85
CA CYS A 175 8.92 -2.31 -14.04
C CYS A 175 8.43 -2.45 -15.49
N THR A 176 9.34 -2.26 -16.46
CA THR A 176 9.05 -2.24 -17.89
C THR A 176 8.19 -3.44 -18.33
N GLY A 177 7.11 -3.16 -19.06
CA GLY A 177 6.15 -4.16 -19.54
C GLY A 177 5.02 -4.46 -18.57
N PHE A 178 4.97 -3.81 -17.39
CA PHE A 178 3.92 -4.05 -16.38
C PHE A 178 2.52 -3.83 -16.94
N GLY A 179 2.28 -2.74 -17.68
CA GLY A 179 0.99 -2.45 -18.29
C GLY A 179 0.51 -3.58 -19.21
N ALA A 180 1.39 -4.04 -20.11
CA ALA A 180 1.08 -5.12 -21.05
C ALA A 180 0.86 -6.47 -20.33
N ALA A 181 1.73 -6.81 -19.37
CA ALA A 181 1.64 -8.04 -18.60
C ALA A 181 0.37 -8.08 -17.73
N MET A 182 -0.01 -6.97 -17.08
CA MET A 182 -1.28 -6.87 -16.35
C MET A 182 -2.50 -7.03 -17.26
N ALA A 183 -2.46 -6.49 -18.48
CA ALA A 183 -3.56 -6.61 -19.44
C ALA A 183 -3.70 -8.06 -19.94
N ALA A 184 -2.60 -8.68 -20.35
CA ALA A 184 -2.58 -10.09 -20.79
C ALA A 184 -3.09 -11.03 -19.68
N ALA A 185 -2.65 -10.78 -18.44
CA ALA A 185 -3.06 -11.55 -17.28
C ALA A 185 -4.57 -11.46 -16.98
N ARG A 186 -5.19 -10.30 -17.19
CA ARG A 186 -6.65 -10.12 -17.06
C ARG A 186 -7.41 -10.84 -18.16
N LEU A 187 -6.92 -10.74 -19.40
CA LEU A 187 -7.53 -11.42 -20.54
C LEU A 187 -7.50 -12.94 -20.34
N TRP A 188 -6.40 -13.49 -19.87
CA TRP A 188 -6.27 -14.92 -19.58
C TRP A 188 -7.28 -15.40 -18.53
N THR A 189 -7.46 -14.66 -17.43
CA THR A 189 -8.47 -14.99 -16.41
C THR A 189 -9.87 -14.98 -17.01
N ALA A 190 -10.23 -13.94 -17.77
CA ALA A 190 -11.54 -13.85 -18.41
C ALA A 190 -11.80 -15.00 -19.40
N LEU A 191 -10.80 -15.40 -20.18
CA LEU A 191 -10.91 -16.53 -21.10
C LEU A 191 -11.02 -17.88 -20.37
N SER A 192 -10.31 -18.04 -19.25
CA SER A 192 -10.33 -19.29 -18.46
C SER A 192 -11.69 -19.51 -17.77
N GLU A 193 -12.40 -18.43 -17.44
CA GLU A 193 -13.76 -18.49 -16.88
C GLU A 193 -14.84 -18.79 -17.94
N MET A 194 -14.49 -18.70 -19.24
CA MET A 194 -15.41 -18.93 -20.37
C MET A 194 -15.36 -20.37 -20.92
N VAL A 195 -14.39 -21.19 -20.50
CA VAL A 195 -14.28 -22.60 -20.92
C VAL A 195 -14.81 -23.49 -19.78
N PRO A 196 -15.97 -24.15 -19.93
CA PRO A 196 -16.56 -25.01 -18.92
C PRO A 196 -15.79 -26.32 -18.70
#